data_AF-A0A0Q7Y1C9-F1
#
_entry.id   AF-A0A0Q7Y1C9-F1
#
_cell.length_a   1.000
_cell.length_b   1.000
_cell.length_c   1.000
_cell.angle_alpha   90.00
_cell.angle_beta   90.00
_cell.angle_gamma   90.00
#
_symmetry.space_group_name_H-M   'P 1'
#
loop_
_entity.id
_entity.type
_entity.pdbx_description
1 polymer ?
#
loop_
_entity_poly.entity_id
_entity_poly.type
_entity_poly.pdbx_seq_one_letter_code
_entity_poly.pdbx_strand_id
1 'polypeptide(L)'
;MLSCRFPVEFGTWRPQAISPLIVADMNDLALAPKKPADPISLTADLESLLGTLYVLEGSTLGARVLYRRANELGLSGTHGARHLQGQAASDGFSRFLQILDAAPDVDMNKVIGASDLAFQWAETAFKDNVNE
;
A
#
# COMPACT_ATOMS: atom_id res chain seq x y z
N MET A 1 -0.18 -12.78 -18.03
CA MET A 1 0.54 -12.21 -16.88
C MET A 1 1.63 -11.30 -17.39
N LEU A 2 1.44 -9.98 -17.35
CA LEU A 2 2.58 -9.07 -17.48
C LEU A 2 3.38 -9.21 -16.19
N SER A 3 4.50 -9.94 -16.26
CA SER A 3 5.51 -9.93 -15.21
C SER A 3 6.11 -8.52 -15.18
N CYS A 4 5.52 -7.64 -14.38
CA CYS A 4 6.08 -6.33 -14.12
C CYS A 4 7.43 -6.55 -13.43
N ARG A 5 8.53 -6.37 -14.18
CA ARG A 5 9.87 -6.58 -13.66
C ARG A 5 10.24 -5.34 -12.88
N PHE A 6 10.42 -5.49 -11.57
CA PHE A 6 10.89 -4.39 -10.74
C PHE A 6 12.26 -3.90 -11.22
N PRO A 7 12.56 -2.60 -11.08
CA PRO A 7 13.87 -2.04 -11.36
C PRO A 7 14.98 -2.77 -10.58
N VAL A 8 16.20 -2.75 -11.10
CA VAL A 8 17.35 -3.50 -10.54
C VAL A 8 17.71 -3.04 -9.13
N GLU A 9 17.44 -1.78 -8.82
CA GLU A 9 17.62 -1.09 -7.56
C GLU A 9 16.88 -1.79 -6.40
N PHE A 10 15.81 -2.53 -6.69
CA PHE A 10 15.03 -3.26 -5.70
C PHE A 10 15.64 -4.62 -5.31
N GLY A 11 16.66 -5.08 -6.05
CA GLY A 11 17.28 -6.38 -5.85
C GLY A 11 16.23 -7.50 -5.78
N THR A 12 16.26 -8.28 -4.70
CA THR A 12 15.29 -9.35 -4.42
C THR A 12 14.09 -8.91 -3.57
N TRP A 13 14.13 -7.71 -2.98
CA TRP A 13 13.03 -7.23 -2.14
C TRP A 13 11.84 -6.82 -2.99
N ARG A 14 10.63 -7.15 -2.53
CA ARG A 14 9.38 -6.76 -3.17
C ARG A 14 8.41 -6.28 -2.09
N PRO A 15 7.56 -5.27 -2.39
CA PRO A 15 6.50 -4.86 -1.48
C PRO A 15 5.54 -6.03 -1.25
N GLN A 16 4.98 -6.10 -0.05
CA GLN A 16 4.02 -7.15 0.29
C GLN A 16 2.71 -6.93 -0.47
N ALA A 17 2.23 -7.95 -1.17
CA ALA A 17 0.91 -7.92 -1.81
C ALA A 17 -0.19 -8.10 -0.74
N ILE A 18 -0.86 -7.01 -0.37
CA ILE A 18 -1.91 -7.03 0.67
C ILE A 18 -3.31 -7.35 0.13
N SER A 19 -3.57 -7.16 -1.17
CA SER A 19 -4.89 -7.35 -1.77
C SER A 19 -5.51 -8.74 -1.52
N PRO A 20 -4.76 -9.87 -1.58
CA PRO A 20 -5.31 -11.18 -1.23
C PRO A 20 -5.78 -11.27 0.22
N LEU A 21 -5.10 -10.58 1.15
CA LEU A 21 -5.49 -10.54 2.56
C LEU A 21 -6.77 -9.72 2.76
N ILE A 22 -6.88 -8.59 2.05
CA ILE A 22 -8.10 -7.78 2.04
C ILE A 22 -9.29 -8.62 1.55
N VAL A 23 -9.15 -9.37 0.45
CA VAL A 23 -10.22 -10.24 -0.06
C VAL A 23 -10.63 -11.30 0.98
N ALA A 24 -9.66 -11.91 1.67
CA ALA A 24 -9.98 -12.87 2.74
C ALA A 24 -10.72 -12.22 3.92
N ASP A 25 -10.33 -11.01 4.30
CA ASP A 25 -11.00 -10.25 5.36
C ASP A 25 -12.42 -9.85 4.96
N MET A 26 -12.63 -9.46 3.70
CA MET A 26 -13.97 -9.17 3.18
C MET A 26 -14.87 -10.40 3.23
N ASN A 27 -14.34 -11.59 2.90
CA ASN A 27 -15.11 -12.83 2.98
C ASN A 27 -15.53 -13.17 4.42
N ASP A 28 -14.63 -12.99 5.39
CA ASP A 28 -14.97 -13.17 6.81
C ASP A 28 -16.10 -12.24 7.27
N LEU A 29 -16.13 -11.04 6.73
CA LEU A 29 -17.11 -9.99 7.05
C LEU A 29 -18.35 -10.03 6.14
N ALA A 30 -18.45 -11.01 5.24
CA ALA A 30 -19.51 -11.12 4.23
C ALA A 30 -19.69 -9.85 3.37
N LEU A 31 -18.59 -9.16 3.07
CA LEU A 31 -18.56 -7.97 2.23
C LEU A 31 -18.23 -8.33 0.78
N ALA A 32 -18.91 -7.67 -0.17
CA ALA A 32 -18.56 -7.75 -1.59
C ALA A 32 -17.58 -6.61 -1.96
N PRO A 33 -16.58 -6.85 -2.81
CA PRO A 33 -15.71 -5.79 -3.32
C PRO A 33 -16.53 -4.73 -4.06
N LYS A 34 -16.38 -3.48 -3.64
CA LYS A 34 -16.94 -2.33 -4.36
C LYS A 34 -16.15 -2.10 -5.66
N LYS A 35 -16.77 -1.36 -6.59
CA LYS A 35 -16.09 -0.92 -7.82
C LYS A 35 -14.83 -0.13 -7.42
N PRO A 36 -13.64 -0.47 -7.95
CA PRO A 36 -12.45 0.33 -7.70
C PRO A 36 -12.66 1.77 -8.15
N ALA A 37 -12.07 2.73 -7.41
CA ALA A 37 -11.91 4.08 -7.90
C ALA A 37 -11.17 4.05 -9.25
N ASP A 38 -11.46 5.03 -10.11
CA ASP A 38 -10.80 5.09 -11.41
C ASP A 38 -9.27 5.18 -11.20
N PRO A 39 -8.48 4.41 -11.96
CA PRO A 39 -7.04 4.39 -11.77
C PRO A 39 -6.45 5.75 -12.13
N ILE A 40 -5.64 6.29 -11.23
CA ILE A 40 -4.72 7.39 -11.59
C ILE A 40 -3.64 6.87 -12.53
N SER A 41 -3.38 7.64 -13.58
CA SER A 41 -2.26 7.38 -14.47
C SER A 41 -0.96 7.80 -13.79
N LEU A 42 -0.24 6.82 -13.25
CA LEU A 42 1.15 6.98 -12.84
C LEU A 42 2.06 6.68 -14.03
N THR A 43 3.13 7.45 -14.18
CA THR A 43 4.15 7.15 -15.17
C THR A 43 4.84 5.84 -14.79
N ALA A 44 5.16 5.01 -15.78
CA ALA A 44 5.91 3.78 -15.56
C ALA A 44 7.43 4.05 -15.44
N ASP A 45 7.81 4.97 -14.55
CA ASP A 45 9.20 5.34 -14.26
C ASP A 45 9.59 5.06 -12.80
N LEU A 46 10.90 5.16 -12.51
CA LEU A 46 11.45 4.83 -11.21
C LEU A 46 10.95 5.82 -10.14
N GLU A 47 10.93 7.11 -10.44
CA GLU A 47 10.50 8.15 -9.51
C GLU A 47 9.03 7.96 -9.08
N SER A 48 8.14 7.62 -10.02
CA SER A 48 6.73 7.35 -9.72
C SER A 48 6.55 6.09 -8.89
N LEU A 49 7.33 5.04 -9.17
CA LEU A 49 7.32 3.82 -8.38
C LEU A 49 7.79 4.10 -6.94
N LEU A 50 8.91 4.82 -6.78
CA LEU A 50 9.45 5.18 -5.47
C LEU A 50 8.47 6.02 -4.65
N GLY A 51 7.87 7.05 -5.25
CA GLY A 51 6.89 7.89 -4.56
C GLY A 51 5.64 7.13 -4.14
N THR A 52 5.12 6.26 -5.02
CA THR A 52 3.96 5.42 -4.68
C THR A 52 4.28 4.45 -3.55
N LEU A 53 5.46 3.81 -3.57
CA LEU A 53 5.89 2.89 -2.54
C LEU A 53 6.19 3.57 -1.20
N TYR A 54 6.65 4.83 -1.21
CA TYR A 54 6.78 5.60 0.02
C TYR A 54 5.45 5.68 0.79
N VAL A 55 4.34 5.92 0.08
CA VAL A 55 3.00 5.94 0.67
C VAL A 55 2.54 4.55 1.10
N LEU A 56 2.66 3.56 0.21
CA LEU A 56 2.17 2.20 0.48
C LEU A 56 2.93 1.52 1.62
N GLU A 57 4.25 1.58 1.63
CA GLU A 57 5.06 1.01 2.71
C GLU A 57 4.98 1.86 3.99
N GLY A 58 4.85 3.18 3.87
CA GLY A 58 4.62 4.09 4.99
C GLY A 58 3.29 3.85 5.71
N SER A 59 2.28 3.30 5.01
CA SER A 59 0.96 2.99 5.60
C SER A 59 1.03 1.95 6.74
N THR A 60 2.13 1.21 6.86
CA THR A 60 2.39 0.23 7.93
C THR A 60 2.35 0.87 9.33
N LEU A 61 2.77 2.13 9.49
CA LEU A 61 2.68 2.84 10.76
C LEU A 61 1.22 3.02 11.21
N GLY A 62 0.35 3.43 10.27
CA GLY A 62 -1.08 3.55 10.50
C GLY A 62 -1.73 2.18 10.77
N ALA A 63 -1.32 1.15 10.02
CA ALA A 63 -1.84 -0.21 10.18
C ALA A 63 -1.59 -0.77 11.59
N ARG A 64 -0.48 -0.43 12.27
CA ARG A 64 -0.24 -0.83 13.67
C ARG A 64 -1.30 -0.26 14.62
N VAL A 65 -1.68 1.01 14.42
CA VAL A 65 -2.74 1.66 15.20
C VAL A 65 -4.09 1.03 14.87
N LEU A 66 -4.40 0.87 13.58
CA LEU A 66 -5.66 0.30 13.12
C LEU A 66 -5.83 -1.16 13.54
N TYR A 67 -4.77 -1.97 13.54
CA TYR A 67 -4.83 -3.37 13.98
C TYR A 67 -5.19 -3.48 15.45
N ARG A 68 -4.65 -2.60 16.30
CA ARG A 68 -5.05 -2.53 17.71
C ARG A 68 -6.54 -2.20 17.85
N ARG A 69 -7.06 -1.24 17.07
CA ARG A 69 -8.49 -0.90 17.05
C ARG A 69 -9.36 -2.04 16.52
N ALA A 70 -8.90 -2.76 15.51
CA ALA A 70 -9.60 -3.91 14.96
C ALA A 70 -9.73 -5.04 16.00
N ASN A 71 -8.68 -5.29 16.80
CA ASN A 71 -8.75 -6.24 17.92
C ASN A 71 -9.77 -5.82 18.98
N GLU A 72 -9.90 -4.51 19.26
CA GLU A 72 -10.95 -3.99 20.17
C GLU A 72 -12.39 -4.27 19.64
N LEU A 73 -12.54 -4.49 18.33
CA LEU A 73 -13.80 -4.85 17.68
C LEU A 73 -13.98 -6.38 17.51
N GLY A 74 -13.06 -7.20 18.03
CA GLY A 74 -13.09 -8.66 17.90
C GLY A 74 -12.54 -9.21 16.57
N LEU A 75 -11.96 -8.36 15.71
CA LEU A 75 -11.26 -8.77 14.49
C LEU A 75 -9.81 -9.14 14.81
N SER A 76 -9.17 -9.95 13.98
CA SER A 76 -7.80 -10.42 14.23
C SER A 76 -7.08 -10.81 12.94
N GLY A 77 -5.79 -11.13 13.05
CA GLY A 77 -4.99 -11.72 11.97
C GLY A 77 -5.45 -13.09 11.48
N THR A 78 -6.55 -13.64 12.01
CA THR A 78 -7.20 -14.86 11.49
C THR A 78 -8.66 -14.65 11.11
N HIS A 79 -9.24 -13.47 11.36
CA HIS A 79 -10.62 -13.15 11.02
C HIS A 79 -10.81 -11.63 10.81
N GLY A 80 -11.11 -11.19 9.59
CA GLY A 80 -11.50 -9.81 9.27
C GLY A 80 -10.41 -8.71 9.39
N ALA A 81 -9.17 -9.05 9.79
CA ALA A 81 -8.07 -8.08 9.90
C ALA A 81 -6.68 -8.66 9.54
N ARG A 82 -6.61 -9.66 8.65
CA ARG A 82 -5.35 -10.22 8.12
C ARG A 82 -4.51 -9.17 7.42
N HIS A 83 -5.11 -8.27 6.64
CA HIS A 83 -4.35 -7.23 5.94
C HIS A 83 -3.67 -6.26 6.92
N LEU A 84 -4.39 -5.83 7.97
CA LEU A 84 -3.84 -4.97 9.01
C LEU A 84 -2.72 -5.67 9.79
N GLN A 85 -2.91 -6.95 10.13
CA GLN A 85 -1.87 -7.74 10.79
C GLN A 85 -0.61 -7.85 9.92
N GLY A 86 -0.78 -8.18 8.63
CA GLY A 86 0.32 -8.32 7.68
C GLY A 86 1.09 -7.02 7.50
N GLN A 87 0.38 -5.91 7.29
CA GLN A 87 1.01 -4.59 7.18
C GLN A 87 1.69 -4.17 8.50
N ALA A 88 1.06 -4.37 9.64
CA ALA A 88 1.61 -3.97 10.94
C ALA A 88 2.91 -4.71 11.28
N ALA A 89 3.02 -5.98 10.86
CA ALA A 89 4.17 -6.84 11.07
C ALA A 89 5.30 -6.66 10.03
N SER A 90 5.04 -5.93 8.94
CA SER A 90 6.02 -5.72 7.87
C SER A 90 7.20 -4.86 8.34
N ASP A 91 8.41 -5.28 7.95
CA ASP A 91 9.64 -4.49 8.01
C ASP A 91 9.94 -3.80 6.65
N GLY A 92 8.98 -3.87 5.71
CA GLY A 92 9.11 -3.41 4.33
C GLY A 92 9.48 -1.94 4.22
N PHE A 93 8.95 -1.07 5.09
CA PHE A 93 9.27 0.36 5.04
C PHE A 93 10.75 0.65 5.29
N SER A 94 11.38 -0.01 6.26
CA SER A 94 12.81 0.18 6.52
C SER A 94 13.69 -0.31 5.36
N ARG A 95 13.31 -1.41 4.72
CA ARG A 95 14.02 -1.91 3.52
C ARG A 95 13.79 -1.02 2.31
N PHE A 96 12.57 -0.51 2.15
CA PHE A 96 12.23 0.44 1.10
C PHE A 96 13.03 1.75 1.25
N LEU A 97 13.16 2.29 2.47
CA LEU A 97 13.97 3.50 2.69
C LEU A 97 15.44 3.29 2.28
N GLN A 98 16.01 2.10 2.49
CA GLN A 98 17.36 1.79 2.01
C GLN A 98 17.46 1.80 0.47
N ILE A 99 16.41 1.33 -0.22
CA ILE A 99 16.33 1.38 -1.69
C ILE A 99 16.19 2.82 -2.17
N LEU A 100 15.32 3.60 -1.52
CA LEU A 100 15.10 5.01 -1.84
C LEU A 100 16.38 5.83 -1.64
N ASP A 101 17.07 5.65 -0.51
CA ASP A 101 18.32 6.35 -0.19
C ASP A 101 19.47 5.98 -1.13
N ALA A 102 19.46 4.76 -1.67
CA ALA A 102 20.49 4.26 -2.59
C ALA A 102 20.19 4.54 -4.08
N ALA A 103 19.00 5.06 -4.41
CA ALA A 103 18.61 5.30 -5.80
C ALA A 103 19.41 6.47 -6.40
N PRO A 104 20.24 6.24 -7.43
CA PRO A 104 21.04 7.31 -8.02
C PRO A 104 20.17 8.17 -8.95
N ASP A 105 20.48 9.46 -9.01
CA ASP A 105 19.99 10.41 -10.02
C ASP A 105 18.45 10.54 -10.12
N VAL A 106 17.72 10.28 -9.03
CA VAL A 106 16.26 10.47 -8.96
C VAL A 106 15.89 11.94 -8.77
N ASP A 107 14.93 12.43 -9.56
CA ASP A 107 14.33 13.74 -9.34
C ASP A 107 13.34 13.67 -8.16
N MET A 108 13.77 14.15 -7.00
CA MET A 108 12.95 14.14 -5.79
C MET A 108 11.63 14.91 -5.93
N ASN A 109 11.54 15.91 -6.82
CA ASN A 109 10.27 16.60 -7.03
C ASN A 109 9.24 15.67 -7.68
N LYS A 110 9.65 14.78 -8.58
CA LYS A 110 8.77 13.76 -9.17
C LYS A 110 8.39 12.69 -8.16
N VAL A 111 9.33 12.26 -7.31
CA VAL A 111 9.05 11.29 -6.23
C VAL A 111 8.01 11.86 -5.27
N ILE A 112 8.14 13.13 -4.88
CA ILE A 112 7.17 13.84 -4.05
C ILE A 112 5.82 13.93 -4.78
N GLY A 113 5.80 14.38 -6.04
CA GLY A 113 4.57 14.49 -6.82
C GLY A 113 3.82 13.16 -6.98
N ALA A 114 4.54 12.05 -7.16
CA ALA A 114 3.94 10.72 -7.20
C ALA A 114 3.41 10.26 -5.84
N SER A 115 4.08 10.64 -4.74
CA SER A 115 3.60 10.39 -3.39
C SER A 115 2.29 11.15 -3.13
N ASP A 116 2.22 12.42 -3.52
CA ASP A 116 1.01 13.25 -3.40
C ASP A 116 -0.15 12.66 -4.19
N LEU A 117 0.09 12.21 -5.42
CA LEU A 117 -0.92 11.51 -6.24
C LEU A 117 -1.41 10.22 -5.57
N ALA A 118 -0.52 9.42 -5.00
CA ALA A 118 -0.89 8.20 -4.30
C ALA A 118 -1.75 8.49 -3.05
N PHE A 119 -1.43 9.53 -2.29
CA PHE A 119 -2.27 9.98 -1.17
C PHE A 119 -3.65 10.47 -1.63
N GLN A 120 -3.70 11.31 -2.67
CA GLN A 120 -4.97 11.83 -3.22
C GLN A 120 -5.88 10.72 -3.72
N TRP A 121 -5.31 9.65 -4.29
CA TRP A 121 -6.10 8.50 -4.74
C TRP A 121 -6.62 7.66 -3.60
N ALA A 122 -5.79 7.42 -2.57
CA ALA A 122 -6.26 6.77 -1.35
C ALA A 122 -7.39 7.56 -0.67
N GLU A 123 -7.29 8.90 -0.65
CA GLU A 123 -8.33 9.79 -0.13
C GLU A 123 -9.62 9.72 -0.96
N THR A 124 -9.52 9.78 -2.29
CA THR A 124 -10.67 9.66 -3.20
C THR A 124 -11.37 8.31 -3.00
N ALA A 125 -10.62 7.21 -3.03
CA ALA A 125 -11.16 5.87 -2.82
C ALA A 125 -11.83 5.71 -1.43
N PHE A 126 -11.32 6.40 -0.41
CA PHE A 126 -11.94 6.40 0.92
C PHE A 126 -13.24 7.20 0.95
N LYS A 127 -13.28 8.39 0.33
CA LYS A 127 -14.48 9.25 0.29
C LYS A 127 -15.61 8.62 -0.52
N ASP A 128 -15.29 8.01 -1.65
CA ASP A 128 -16.29 7.29 -2.48
C ASP A 128 -16.93 6.13 -1.71
N ASN A 129 -16.20 5.52 -0.77
CA ASN A 129 -16.72 4.44 0.06
C ASN A 129 -17.67 4.90 1.19
N VAL A 130 -17.63 6.18 1.59
CA VAL A 130 -18.41 6.73 2.72
C VAL A 130 -19.68 7.47 2.28
N ASN A 131 -19.74 7.99 1.05
CA ASN A 131 -20.83 8.86 0.59
C ASN A 131 -22.03 8.11 -0.06
N GLU A 132 -22.34 6.91 0.41
CA GLU A 132 -23.56 6.15 0.05
C GLU A 132 -24.37 5.80 1.30
#